data_AF-A0A841CGD3-F1
#
_entry.id   AF-A0A841CGD3-F1
#
_cell.length_a   1.000
_cell.length_b   1.000
_cell.length_c   1.000
_cell.angle_alpha   90.00
_cell.angle_beta   90.00
_cell.angle_gamma   90.00
#
_symmetry.space_group_name_H-M   'P 1'
#
loop_
_entity.id
_entity.type
_entity.pdbx_description
1 polymer ?
#
loop_
_entity_poly.entity_id
_entity_poly.type
_entity_poly.pdbx_seq_one_letter_code
_entity_poly.pdbx_strand_id
1 'polypeptide(L)'
;MDESLRAAVLRRLSQLEEVAERGAAEALVPLARAEIHRLADGWRLLLTVHQPDSDGRCRACPGVLRHKKWPCQVWTMAHQHLLGDGLPHRERRRPLRKPFSRPSDAQPTSEATTEIPAVVSKPRHALPD
;
A
#
# COMPACT_ATOMS: atom_id res chain seq x y z
N MET A 1 7.09 -6.02 31.57
CA MET A 1 7.01 -6.90 30.39
C MET A 1 8.43 -7.25 30.02
N ASP A 2 8.72 -8.49 29.66
CA ASP A 2 10.07 -8.93 29.35
C ASP A 2 10.55 -8.29 28.04
N GLU A 3 11.56 -7.42 28.10
CA GLU A 3 12.11 -6.74 26.93
C GLU A 3 12.70 -7.73 25.92
N SER A 4 13.15 -8.91 26.39
CA SER A 4 13.67 -9.96 25.51
C SER A 4 12.57 -10.55 24.62
N LEU A 5 11.38 -10.78 25.18
CA LEU A 5 10.21 -11.26 24.45
C LEU A 5 9.77 -10.21 23.42
N ARG A 6 9.67 -8.94 23.84
CA ARG A 6 9.32 -7.84 22.94
C ARG A 6 10.29 -7.76 21.76
N ALA A 7 11.59 -7.79 22.03
CA ALA A 7 12.62 -7.75 20.99
C ALA A 7 12.54 -8.97 20.05
N ALA A 8 12.27 -10.17 20.57
CA ALA A 8 12.12 -11.37 19.75
C ALA A 8 10.93 -11.27 18.78
N VAL A 9 9.78 -10.77 19.25
CA VAL A 9 8.60 -10.55 18.40
C VAL A 9 8.91 -9.54 17.30
N LEU A 10 9.51 -8.40 17.62
CA LEU A 10 9.85 -7.37 16.63
C LEU A 10 10.85 -7.89 15.60
N ARG A 11 11.88 -8.63 16.01
CA ARG A 11 12.83 -9.26 15.06
C ARG A 11 12.13 -10.21 14.10
N ARG A 12 11.17 -11.02 14.58
CA ARG A 12 10.41 -11.94 13.71
C ARG A 12 9.61 -11.17 12.66
N LEU A 13 8.98 -10.06 13.03
CA LEU A 13 8.23 -9.23 12.08
C LEU A 13 9.16 -8.61 11.02
N SER A 14 10.32 -8.08 11.41
CA SER A 14 11.31 -7.54 10.47
C SER A 14 11.84 -8.60 9.49
N GLN A 15 12.06 -9.84 9.96
CA GLN A 15 12.47 -10.94 9.08
C GLN A 15 11.41 -11.28 8.03
N LEU A 16 10.13 -11.25 8.39
CA LEU A 16 9.03 -11.49 7.44
C LEU A 16 8.97 -10.39 6.37
N GLU A 17 9.19 -9.13 6.77
CA GLU A 17 9.27 -8.00 5.85
C GLU A 17 10.47 -8.14 4.88
N GLU A 18 11.66 -8.44 5.40
CA GLU A 18 12.86 -8.69 4.59
C GLU A 18 12.64 -9.79 3.54
N VAL A 19 12.02 -10.91 3.95
CA VAL A 19 11.72 -12.00 3.02
C VAL A 19 10.70 -11.55 1.97
N ALA A 20 9.64 -10.84 2.36
CA ALA A 20 8.64 -10.33 1.43
C ALA A 20 9.21 -9.33 0.40
N GLU A 21 10.27 -8.60 0.76
CA GLU A 21 10.95 -7.64 -0.12
C GLU A 21 11.97 -8.28 -1.06
N ARG A 22 12.76 -9.24 -0.57
CA ARG A 22 13.94 -9.78 -1.28
C ARG A 22 13.80 -11.24 -1.73
N GLY A 23 12.74 -11.94 -1.31
CA GLY A 23 12.54 -13.36 -1.60
C GLY A 23 12.23 -13.64 -3.07
N ALA A 24 12.67 -14.81 -3.55
CA ALA A 24 12.31 -15.30 -4.87
C ALA A 24 10.83 -15.71 -4.93
N ALA A 25 10.16 -15.43 -6.05
CA ALA A 25 8.70 -15.54 -6.17
C ALA A 25 8.17 -16.97 -5.88
N GLU A 26 8.91 -17.99 -6.29
CA GLU A 26 8.60 -19.41 -6.09
C GLU A 26 8.61 -19.83 -4.62
N ALA A 27 9.48 -19.25 -3.80
CA ALA A 27 9.53 -19.49 -2.36
C ALA A 27 8.51 -18.62 -1.60
N LEU A 28 8.13 -17.47 -2.15
CA LEU A 28 7.25 -16.51 -1.50
C LEU A 28 5.80 -16.97 -1.41
N VAL A 29 5.25 -17.60 -2.44
CA VAL A 29 3.82 -17.98 -2.46
C VAL A 29 3.42 -18.93 -1.31
N PRO A 30 4.10 -20.07 -1.08
CA PRO A 30 3.74 -20.95 0.02
C PRO A 30 3.99 -20.31 1.38
N LEU A 31 5.08 -19.54 1.52
CA LEU A 31 5.38 -18.79 2.74
C LEU A 31 4.31 -17.74 3.06
N ALA A 32 3.94 -16.93 2.08
CA ALA A 32 2.92 -15.89 2.21
C ALA A 32 1.58 -16.50 2.61
N ARG A 33 1.19 -17.63 2.01
CA ARG A 33 -0.04 -18.34 2.40
C ARG A 33 0.00 -18.73 3.88
N ALA A 34 1.06 -19.38 4.33
CA ALA A 34 1.20 -19.81 5.72
C ALA A 34 1.18 -18.61 6.70
N GLU A 35 1.91 -17.54 6.39
CA GLU A 35 2.01 -16.38 7.28
C GLU A 35 0.72 -15.53 7.27
N ILE A 36 0.00 -15.42 6.15
CA ILE A 36 -1.32 -14.77 6.11
C ILE A 36 -2.31 -15.49 7.03
N HIS A 37 -2.35 -16.83 6.99
CA HIS A 37 -3.20 -17.61 7.89
C HIS A 37 -2.82 -17.38 9.35
N ARG A 38 -1.53 -17.47 9.68
CA ARG A 38 -1.04 -17.24 11.05
C ARG A 38 -1.38 -15.84 11.56
N LEU A 39 -1.19 -14.80 10.73
CA LEU A 39 -1.51 -13.42 11.10
C LEU A 39 -3.03 -13.22 11.29
N ALA A 40 -3.84 -13.80 10.41
CA ALA A 40 -5.29 -13.74 10.54
C ALA A 40 -5.77 -14.40 11.84
N ASP A 41 -5.19 -15.55 12.22
CA ASP A 41 -5.50 -16.22 13.48
C ASP A 41 -5.05 -15.40 14.70
N GLY A 42 -3.86 -14.80 14.64
CA GLY A 42 -3.39 -13.87 15.67
C GLY A 42 -4.32 -12.68 15.87
N TRP A 43 -4.82 -12.08 14.78
CA TRP A 43 -5.81 -11.00 14.85
C TRP A 43 -7.14 -11.46 15.44
N ARG A 44 -7.67 -12.62 15.04
CA ARG A 44 -8.91 -13.17 15.62
C ARG A 44 -8.80 -13.38 17.13
N LEU A 45 -7.68 -13.96 17.58
CA LEU A 45 -7.42 -14.17 19.00
C LEU A 45 -7.35 -12.84 19.76
N LEU A 46 -6.59 -11.88 19.23
CA LEU A 46 -6.45 -10.54 19.84
C LEU A 46 -7.81 -9.83 19.92
N LEU A 47 -8.60 -9.84 18.85
CA LEU A 47 -9.92 -9.19 18.82
C LEU A 47 -10.94 -9.88 19.72
N THR A 48 -10.83 -11.19 19.91
CA THR A 48 -11.66 -11.96 20.86
C THR A 48 -11.41 -11.50 22.30
N VAL A 49 -10.15 -11.30 22.68
CA VAL A 49 -9.78 -10.78 24.01
C VAL A 49 -10.30 -9.35 24.21
N HIS A 50 -10.43 -8.57 23.14
CA HIS A 50 -10.86 -7.17 23.17
C HIS A 50 -12.36 -6.96 22.87
N GLN A 51 -13.20 -7.98 23.02
CA GLN A 51 -14.65 -7.84 22.83
C GLN A 51 -15.29 -6.87 23.85
N PRO A 52 -16.38 -6.18 23.46
CA PRO A 52 -17.18 -5.42 24.41
C PRO A 52 -17.92 -6.37 25.35
N ASP A 53 -17.99 -5.99 26.62
CA ASP A 53 -18.85 -6.63 27.61
C ASP A 53 -20.31 -6.11 27.51
N SER A 54 -21.22 -6.62 28.36
CA SER A 54 -22.61 -6.18 28.49
C SER A 54 -22.76 -4.66 28.59
N ASP A 55 -21.78 -3.98 29.18
CA ASP A 55 -21.78 -2.54 29.40
C ASP A 55 -21.14 -1.75 28.23
N GLY A 56 -20.80 -2.41 27.11
CA GLY A 56 -20.14 -1.79 25.96
C GLY A 56 -18.70 -1.37 26.22
N ARG A 57 -18.00 -2.07 27.13
CA ARG A 57 -16.61 -1.76 27.54
C ARG A 57 -15.67 -2.92 27.27
N CYS A 58 -14.41 -2.61 26.96
CA CYS A 58 -13.36 -3.61 26.76
C CYS A 58 -12.64 -3.92 28.08
N ARG A 59 -12.82 -5.12 28.62
CA ARG A 59 -12.22 -5.54 29.91
C ARG A 59 -10.69 -5.72 29.86
N ALA A 60 -10.15 -6.12 28.70
CA ALA A 60 -8.73 -6.41 28.54
C ALA A 60 -7.83 -5.17 28.47
N CYS A 61 -8.38 -3.98 28.21
CA CYS A 61 -7.56 -2.76 28.15
C CYS A 61 -7.20 -2.30 29.57
N PRO A 62 -5.90 -2.11 29.88
CA PRO A 62 -5.49 -1.54 31.16
C PRO A 62 -5.98 -0.08 31.23
N GLY A 63 -6.77 0.23 32.26
CA GLY A 63 -7.26 1.58 32.54
C GLY A 63 -7.49 1.72 34.03
N VAL A 64 -6.76 2.64 34.68
CA VAL A 64 -6.67 2.78 36.15
C VAL A 64 -8.01 3.11 36.81
N LEU A 65 -9.02 3.59 36.07
CA LEU A 65 -10.35 3.86 36.65
C LEU A 65 -11.58 3.42 35.86
N ARG A 66 -11.51 3.14 34.55
CA ARG A 66 -12.65 2.58 33.79
C ARG A 66 -12.11 1.82 32.57
N HIS A 67 -12.57 0.58 32.37
CA HIS A 67 -12.46 -0.13 31.11
C HIS A 67 -12.82 0.83 29.95
N LYS A 68 -11.98 0.89 28.92
CA LYS A 68 -12.17 1.80 27.78
C LYS A 68 -13.50 1.48 27.10
N LYS A 69 -14.24 2.53 26.71
CA LYS A 69 -15.45 2.41 25.89
C LYS A 69 -15.09 1.70 24.59
N TRP A 70 -15.91 0.76 24.15
CA TRP A 70 -15.73 0.10 22.88
C TRP A 70 -16.17 1.04 21.72
N PRO A 71 -15.49 1.04 20.56
CA PRO A 71 -14.28 0.29 20.23
C PRO A 71 -13.03 0.84 20.93
N CYS A 72 -12.23 -0.07 21.50
CA CYS A 72 -10.95 0.30 22.10
C CYS A 72 -9.86 0.46 21.03
N GLN A 73 -8.68 0.96 21.44
CA GLN A 73 -7.57 1.23 20.52
C GLN A 73 -7.19 0.03 19.63
N VAL A 74 -7.24 -1.19 20.17
CA VAL A 74 -6.90 -2.41 19.42
C VAL A 74 -7.91 -2.65 18.28
N TRP A 75 -9.20 -2.45 18.54
CA TRP A 75 -10.25 -2.55 17.51
C TRP A 75 -10.13 -1.45 16.47
N THR A 76 -9.83 -0.21 16.89
CA THR A 76 -9.59 0.91 15.97
C THR A 76 -8.40 0.62 15.04
N MET A 77 -7.30 0.09 15.58
CA MET A 77 -6.13 -0.30 14.78
C MET A 77 -6.44 -1.44 13.81
N ALA A 78 -7.16 -2.47 14.26
CA ALA A 78 -7.58 -3.56 13.39
C ALA A 78 -8.45 -3.06 12.23
N HIS A 79 -9.40 -2.17 12.51
CA HIS A 79 -10.22 -1.53 11.47
C HIS A 79 -9.35 -0.82 10.42
N GLN A 80 -8.42 0.03 10.88
CA GLN A 80 -7.54 0.79 10.00
C GLN A 80 -6.65 -0.09 9.12
N HIS A 81 -6.08 -1.16 9.69
CA HIS A 81 -5.08 -1.99 9.01
C HIS A 81 -5.69 -3.15 8.20
N LEU A 82 -6.86 -3.67 8.59
CA LEU A 82 -7.52 -4.78 7.87
C LEU A 82 -8.51 -4.29 6.81
N LEU A 83 -9.17 -3.13 7.02
CA LEU A 83 -10.22 -2.63 6.13
C LEU A 83 -9.80 -1.43 5.28
N GLY A 84 -8.62 -0.86 5.52
CA GLY A 84 -7.97 0.04 4.56
C GLY A 84 -8.16 1.55 4.79
N ASP A 85 -8.84 1.98 5.85
CA ASP A 85 -8.98 3.40 6.21
C ASP A 85 -7.64 4.07 6.60
N GLY A 86 -6.56 3.30 6.70
CA GLY A 86 -5.20 3.80 6.89
C GLY A 86 -4.35 3.94 5.62
N LEU A 87 -4.76 3.41 4.45
CA LEU A 87 -4.02 3.27 3.17
C LEU A 87 -2.59 2.63 3.24
N PRO A 88 -2.04 2.00 2.17
CA PRO A 88 -1.81 0.55 2.28
C PRO A 88 -0.37 0.05 2.06
N HIS A 89 -0.20 -1.26 2.27
CA HIS A 89 1.08 -1.96 2.10
C HIS A 89 1.55 -2.10 0.64
N ARG A 90 0.68 -2.28 -0.37
CA ARG A 90 1.10 -2.25 -1.80
C ARG A 90 0.18 -1.50 -2.76
N GLU A 91 -1.03 -1.11 -2.35
CA GLU A 91 -1.95 -0.32 -3.18
C GLU A 91 -1.77 1.22 -3.08
N ARG A 92 -0.81 1.74 -2.29
CA ARG A 92 -0.25 3.10 -2.57
C ARG A 92 0.64 3.08 -3.82
N ARG A 93 1.10 1.90 -4.26
CA ARG A 93 2.13 1.73 -5.30
C ARG A 93 1.58 1.10 -6.59
N ARG A 94 0.39 1.49 -7.04
CA ARG A 94 -0.02 1.29 -8.44
C ARG A 94 -0.13 2.65 -9.13
N PRO A 95 0.64 2.92 -10.21
CA PRO A 95 0.28 4.00 -11.14
C PRO A 95 -1.09 3.67 -11.73
N LEU A 96 -1.99 4.66 -11.71
CA LEU A 96 -3.24 4.63 -12.47
C LEU A 96 -2.93 4.12 -13.88
N ARG A 97 -3.52 2.98 -14.26
CA ARG A 97 -3.47 2.47 -15.63
C ARG A 97 -3.90 3.62 -16.55
N LYS A 98 -3.03 4.06 -17.47
CA LYS A 98 -3.43 4.97 -18.56
C LYS A 98 -4.47 4.21 -19.41
N PRO A 99 -5.72 4.69 -19.55
CA PRO A 99 -6.73 3.99 -20.33
C PRO A 99 -6.62 4.26 -21.84
N PHE A 100 -5.57 4.95 -22.31
CA PHE A 100 -5.40 5.27 -23.72
C PHE A 100 -3.99 4.96 -24.20
N SER A 101 -3.76 3.68 -24.49
CA SER A 101 -2.75 3.28 -25.48
C SER A 101 -3.46 2.32 -26.42
N ARG A 102 -4.01 2.90 -27.49
CA ARG A 102 -4.48 2.12 -28.64
C ARG A 102 -3.27 1.64 -29.44
N PRO A 103 -3.33 0.43 -30.00
CA PRO A 103 -2.24 -0.17 -30.74
C PRO A 103 -2.01 0.61 -32.04
N SER A 104 -0.73 0.89 -32.29
CA SER A 104 -0.21 1.24 -33.61
C SER A 104 -0.40 0.04 -34.52
N ASP A 105 -1.15 0.17 -35.60
CA ASP A 105 -0.95 -0.69 -36.76
C ASP A 105 -1.41 -0.05 -38.07
N ALA A 106 -0.61 -0.34 -39.10
CA ALA A 106 -0.81 -0.16 -40.54
C ALA A 106 -0.43 1.19 -41.19
N GLN A 107 0.85 1.27 -41.57
CA GLN A 107 1.33 1.97 -42.77
C GLN A 107 1.10 1.07 -44.00
N PRO A 108 0.73 1.60 -45.18
CA PRO A 108 1.58 1.46 -46.38
C PRO A 108 1.52 2.70 -47.33
N THR A 109 2.65 3.33 -47.67
CA THR A 109 3.48 3.24 -48.92
C THR A 109 3.14 4.20 -50.07
N SER A 110 4.21 4.88 -50.54
CA SER A 110 4.53 5.49 -51.86
C SER A 110 3.85 6.77 -52.38
N GLU A 111 4.70 7.82 -52.42
CA GLU A 111 5.10 8.63 -53.58
C GLU A 111 4.08 9.48 -54.34
N ALA A 112 4.24 10.81 -54.23
CA ALA A 112 4.22 11.72 -55.37
C ALA A 112 5.00 13.02 -55.05
N THR A 113 6.21 13.09 -55.61
CA THR A 113 7.00 14.28 -55.99
C THR A 113 6.19 15.58 -56.18
N THR A 114 6.67 16.71 -55.63
CA THR A 114 7.14 17.91 -56.38
C THR A 114 7.68 18.99 -55.40
N GLU A 115 8.75 19.66 -55.85
CA GLU A 115 9.75 20.52 -55.20
C GLU A 115 9.24 21.91 -54.70
N ILE A 116 9.67 22.41 -53.50
CA ILE A 116 10.69 23.50 -53.19
C ILE A 116 10.20 24.97 -53.49
N PRO A 117 10.58 26.09 -52.78
CA PRO A 117 11.55 26.32 -51.68
C PRO A 117 11.07 27.16 -50.46
N ALA A 118 11.95 27.22 -49.46
CA ALA A 118 11.94 28.09 -48.28
C ALA A 118 12.25 29.57 -48.58
N VAL A 119 11.58 30.49 -47.86
CA VAL A 119 11.95 31.92 -47.78
C VAL A 119 12.42 32.25 -46.36
N VAL A 120 13.72 32.55 -46.26
CA VAL A 120 14.37 33.21 -45.13
C VAL A 120 14.02 34.70 -45.17
N SER A 121 13.66 35.29 -44.02
CA SER A 121 13.84 36.74 -43.81
C SER A 121 14.13 37.03 -42.34
N LYS A 122 15.24 37.76 -42.14
CA LYS A 122 15.84 38.18 -40.87
C LYS A 122 15.18 39.47 -40.29
N PRO A 123 15.47 39.84 -39.03
CA PRO A 123 14.63 40.68 -38.16
C PRO A 123 14.98 42.17 -38.19
N ARG A 124 14.09 43.05 -37.68
CA ARG A 124 14.42 44.43 -37.25
C ARG A 124 13.51 44.92 -36.10
N HIS A 125 14.16 45.33 -34.98
CA HIS A 125 14.00 46.51 -34.10
C HIS A 125 12.58 47.10 -33.84
N ALA A 126 12.19 47.67 -32.69
CA ALA A 126 12.82 48.12 -31.43
C ALA A 126 11.70 48.30 -30.35
N LEU A 127 12.11 48.41 -29.08
CA LEU A 127 11.29 48.76 -27.90
C LEU A 127 11.06 50.28 -27.81
N PRO A 128 9.93 50.78 -27.28
CA PRO A 128 9.85 52.15 -26.76
C PRO A 128 9.82 52.22 -25.22
N ASP A 129 10.58 53.21 -24.73
CA ASP A 129 10.66 53.95 -23.44
C ASP A 129 10.38 53.27 -22.09
#